data_AF-A0A7X7N0D4-F1
#
_entry.id   AF-A0A7X7N0D4-F1
#
_cell.length_a   1.000
_cell.length_b   1.000
_cell.length_c   1.000
_cell.angle_alpha   90.00
_cell.angle_beta   90.00
_cell.angle_gamma   90.00
#
_symmetry.space_group_name_H-M   'P 1'
#
loop_
_entity.id
_entity.type
_entity.pdbx_description
1 polymer ?
#
loop_
_entity_poly.entity_id
_entity_poly.type
_entity_poly.pdbx_seq_one_letter_code
_entity_poly.pdbx_strand_id
1 'polypeptide(L)' 'MLNKYPDVMTVKQLAEVLGICINKAYDLVNQRIIGSKRIGRRILIPKLCLVDYLESSRYNISQ' A
#
# COMPACT_ATOMS: atom_id res chain seq x y z
N MET A 1 -0.40 12.75 -7.62
CA MET A 1 -1.18 12.37 -6.41
C MET A 1 -0.31 11.89 -5.25
N LEU A 2 0.64 10.98 -5.48
CA LEU A 2 1.52 10.43 -4.45
C LEU A 2 2.53 11.41 -3.81
N ASN A 3 2.77 12.58 -4.40
CA ASN A 3 3.76 13.56 -3.88
C ASN A 3 3.36 14.22 -2.56
N LYS A 4 2.08 14.13 -2.16
CA LYS A 4 1.58 14.69 -0.88
C LYS A 4 1.80 13.74 0.31
N TYR A 5 2.23 12.50 0.06
CA TYR A 5 2.41 11.47 1.08
C TYR A 5 3.90 11.22 1.35
N PRO A 6 4.26 10.89 2.61
CA PRO A 6 5.64 10.61 2.97
C PRO A 6 6.17 9.37 2.26
N ASP A 7 7.50 9.25 2.15
CA ASP A 7 8.16 8.09 1.54
C ASP A 7 7.90 6.78 2.32
N VAL A 8 7.54 6.90 3.60
CA VAL A 8 7.10 5.80 4.44
C VAL A 8 5.74 6.12 5.04
N MET A 9 4.76 5.29 4.72
CA MET A 9 3.36 5.48 5.06
C MET A 9 2.89 4.50 6.13
N THR A 10 1.83 4.88 6.84
CA THR A 10 1.05 3.96 7.68
C THR A 10 -0.05 3.27 6.88
N VAL A 11 -0.65 2.21 7.42
CA VAL A 11 -1.81 1.54 6.80
C VAL A 11 -3.00 2.50 6.62
N LYS A 12 -3.16 3.47 7.53
CA LYS A 12 -4.20 4.50 7.40
C LYS A 12 -3.97 5.39 6.19
N GLN A 13 -2.75 5.88 6.01
CA GLN A 13 -2.41 6.69 4.83
C GLN A 13 -2.54 5.87 3.54
N LEU A 14 -2.16 4.59 3.55
CA LEU A 14 -2.39 3.69 2.41
C LEU A 14 -3.88 3.62 2.05
N ALA A 15 -4.76 3.47 3.04
CA ALA A 15 -6.20 3.43 2.84
C ALA A 15 -6.74 4.74 2.22
N GLU A 16 -6.26 5.88 2.72
CA GLU A 16 -6.59 7.22 2.19
C GLU A 16 -6.12 7.40 0.74
N VAL A 17 -4.89 6.96 0.43
CA VAL A 17 -4.33 7.06 -0.94
C VAL A 17 -5.11 6.20 -1.92
N LEU A 18 -5.48 4.99 -1.52
CA LEU A 18 -6.21 4.04 -2.35
C LEU A 18 -7.72 4.28 -2.38
N GLY A 19 -8.25 5.16 -1.51
CA GLY A 19 -9.69 5.40 -1.39
C GLY A 19 -10.48 4.20 -0.89
N ILE A 20 -9.88 3.35 -0.05
CA ILE A 20 -10.49 2.12 0.49
C ILE A 20 -10.70 2.19 2.00
N CYS A 21 -11.54 1.31 2.54
CA CYS A 21 -11.70 1.20 3.99
C CYS A 21 -10.43 0.65 4.65
N ILE A 22 -10.22 1.04 5.92
CA ILE A 22 -9.01 0.67 6.67
C ILE A 22 -8.83 -0.85 6.79
N ASN A 23 -9.93 -1.60 6.93
CA ASN A 23 -9.90 -3.07 7.03
C ASN A 23 -9.35 -3.68 5.74
N LYS A 24 -9.79 -3.18 4.57
CA LYS A 24 -9.28 -3.65 3.28
C LYS A 24 -7.80 -3.33 3.10
N ALA A 25 -7.34 -2.18 3.58
CA ALA A 25 -5.92 -1.84 3.57
C ALA A 25 -5.10 -2.79 4.46
N TYR A 26 -5.60 -3.15 5.64
CA TYR A 26 -4.98 -4.19 6.48
C TYR A 26 -4.95 -5.55 5.79
N ASP A 27 -6.04 -5.95 5.11
CA ASP A 27 -6.08 -7.21 4.37
C ASP A 27 -4.98 -7.27 3.31
N LEU A 28 -4.83 -6.22 2.49
CA LEU A 28 -3.80 -6.15 1.45
C LEU A 28 -2.38 -6.27 2.03
N VAL A 29 -2.14 -5.66 3.19
CA VAL A 29 -0.85 -5.69 3.87
C VAL A 29 -0.60 -7.06 4.52
N ASN A 30 -1.59 -7.60 5.22
CA ASN A 30 -1.48 -8.87 5.94
C ASN A 30 -1.34 -10.06 4.98
N GLN A 31 -2.03 -10.00 3.83
CA GLN A 31 -1.89 -10.97 2.74
C GLN A 31 -0.60 -10.79 1.93
N ARG A 32 0.24 -9.80 2.27
CA ARG A 32 1.49 -9.45 1.57
C ARG A 32 1.30 -9.10 0.09
N ILE A 33 0.09 -8.66 -0.28
CA ILE A 33 -0.20 -8.13 -1.62
C ILE A 33 0.53 -6.80 -1.82
N ILE A 34 0.55 -5.95 -0.78
CA ILE A 34 1.37 -4.73 -0.75
C ILE A 34 2.52 -4.94 0.23
N GLY A 35 3.75 -4.72 -0.25
CA GLY A 35 4.96 -4.82 0.55
C GLY A 35 4.94 -3.87 1.76
N SER A 36 5.39 -4.37 2.91
CA SER A 36 5.48 -3.57 4.14
C SER A 36 6.58 -4.10 5.08
N LYS A 37 7.02 -3.25 6.01
CA LYS A 37 7.94 -3.60 7.09
C LYS A 37 7.27 -3.38 8.43
N ARG A 38 7.27 -4.41 9.27
CA ARG A 38 6.82 -4.30 10.66
C ARG A 38 7.99 -3.95 11.57
N ILE A 39 7.88 -2.85 12.31
CA ILE A 39 8.86 -2.40 13.31
C ILE A 39 8.12 -2.22 14.64
N GLY A 40 8.33 -3.17 15.56
CA GLY A 40 7.54 -3.27 16.79
C GLY A 40 6.04 -3.42 16.47
N ARG A 41 5.23 -2.50 16.99
CA ARG A 41 3.76 -2.47 16.75
C ARG A 41 3.37 -1.73 15.48
N ARG A 42 4.29 -1.02 14.84
CA ARG A 42 3.99 -0.19 13.65
C ARG A 42 4.20 -1.00 12.37
N ILE A 43 3.27 -0.85 11.45
CA ILE A 43 3.41 -1.29 10.06
C ILE A 43 3.79 -0.06 9.24
N LEU A 44 4.90 -0.15 8.54
CA LEU A 44 5.45 0.89 7.68
C LEU A 44 5.42 0.39 6.24
N ILE A 45 4.85 1.19 5.36
CA ILE A 45 4.69 0.87 3.94
C ILE A 45 5.52 1.87 3.15
N PRO A 46 6.67 1.47 2.59
CA PRO A 46 7.40 2.30 1.67
C PRO A 46 6.51 2.69 0.48
N LYS A 47 6.61 3.94 0.06
CA LYS A 47 5.88 4.48 -1.09
C LYS A 47 6.13 3.67 -2.37
N LEU A 48 7.35 3.17 -2.54
CA LEU A 48 7.70 2.28 -3.65
C LEU A 48 6.80 1.04 -3.70
N CYS A 49 6.52 0.39 -2.57
CA CYS A 49 5.68 -0.81 -2.54
C CYS A 49 4.24 -0.54 -3.02
N LEU A 50 3.73 0.66 -2.79
CA LEU A 50 2.43 1.08 -3.33
C LEU A 50 2.53 1.35 -4.84
N VAL A 51 3.60 1.99 -5.31
CA VAL A 51 3.83 2.20 -6.74
C VAL A 51 3.93 0.86 -7.47
N ASP A 52 4.71 -0.09 -6.95
CA ASP A 52 4.85 -1.44 -7.51
C ASP A 52 3.50 -2.16 -7.60
N TYR A 53 2.67 -2.06 -6.54
CA TYR A 53 1.33 -2.61 -6.53
C TYR A 53 0.43 -1.98 -7.62
N LEU A 54 0.46 -0.66 -7.78
CA LEU A 54 -0.33 0.02 -8.81
C LEU A 54 0.17 -0.31 -10.22
N GLU A 55 1.49 -0.35 -10.43
CA GLU A 55 2.09 -0.74 -11.72
C GLU A 55 1.84 -2.22 -12.06
N SER A 56 1.69 -3.09 -11.06
CA SER A 56 1.32 -4.49 -11.32
C SER A 56 -0.01 -4.63 -12.06
N SER A 57 -0.93 -3.65 -11.90
CA SER A 57 -2.18 -3.61 -12.66
C SER A 57 -1.97 -3.38 -14.16
N ARG A 58 -0.85 -2.77 -14.55
CA ARG A 58 -0.48 -2.52 -15.96
C ARG A 58 -0.32 -3.82 -16.75
N TYR A 59 0.06 -4.90 -16.08
CA TYR A 59 0.22 -6.23 -16.68
C TYR A 59 -0.99 -7.15 -16.44
N ASN A 60 -2.00 -6.69 -15.68
CA ASN A 60 -3.26 -7.39 -15.47
C ASN A 60 -4.33 -7.02 -16.53
N ILE A 61 -3.92 -6.41 -17.65
CA ILE A 61 -4.78 -6.33 -18.84
C ILE A 61 -4.83 -7.75 -19.41
N SER A 62 -6.00 -8.36 -19.23
CA SER A 62 -6.40 -9.70 -19.65
C SER A 62 -5.70 -10.19 -20.94
N GLN A 63 -4.98 -11.31 -20.81
CA GLN A 63 -5.02 -12.37 -21.81
C GLN A 63 -6.42 -12.99 -21.82
#